data_AF-A0A3Q2EK35-F1
#
_entry.id   AF-A0A3Q2EK35-F1
#
_cell.length_a   1.000
_cell.length_b   1.000
_cell.length_c   1.000
_cell.angle_alpha   90.00
_cell.angle_beta   90.00
_cell.angle_gamma   90.00
#
_symmetry.space_group_name_H-M   'P 1'
#
loop_
_entity.id
_entity.type
_entity.pdbx_description
1 polymer ?
#
loop_
_entity_poly.entity_id
_entity_poly.type
_entity_poly.pdbx_seq_one_letter_code
_entity_poly.pdbx_strand_id
1 'polypeptide(L)'
;MCLQVRSLGPLGPGEDVGPEERVSMYMELVDGVFLHKIMTHIDPSPTNQRLNKNVNNDVSLRLYNLTVLTRHIKTYYQVRKQVTVVT
;
A
#
# COMPACT_ATOMS: atom_id res chain seq x y z
N MET A 1 -4.85 1.26 -11.36
CA MET A 1 -4.16 0.95 -10.09
C MET A 1 -3.39 -0.38 -10.13
N CYS A 2 -3.92 -1.46 -10.71
CA CYS A 2 -3.21 -2.76 -10.76
C CYS A 2 -1.88 -2.74 -11.54
N LEU A 3 -1.74 -1.88 -12.56
CA LEU A 3 -0.50 -1.74 -13.34
C LEU A 3 0.63 -1.06 -12.56
N GLN A 4 0.33 -0.08 -11.70
CA GLN A 4 1.33 0.67 -10.93
C GLN A 4 1.98 -0.18 -9.83
N VAL A 5 1.25 -1.16 -9.29
CA VAL A 5 1.76 -2.09 -8.27
C VAL A 5 2.86 -2.98 -8.86
N ARG A 6 2.76 -3.35 -10.14
CA ARG A 6 3.74 -4.20 -10.83
C ARG A 6 5.03 -3.46 -11.20
N SER A 7 5.00 -2.14 -11.34
CA SER A 7 6.18 -1.36 -11.75
C SER A 7 7.00 -0.79 -10.59
N LEU A 8 6.44 -0.75 -9.38
CA LEU A 8 7.07 -0.17 -8.18
C LEU A 8 7.40 -1.22 -7.10
N GLY A 9 7.03 -2.48 -7.35
CA GLY A 9 7.46 -3.64 -6.56
C GLY A 9 8.89 -4.04 -6.88
N PRO A 10 9.57 -4.76 -5.97
CA PRO A 10 10.96 -5.21 -6.17
C PRO A 10 11.18 -6.17 -7.36
N LEU A 11 10.13 -6.48 -8.14
CA LEU A 11 10.16 -7.45 -9.21
C LEU A 11 9.74 -6.78 -10.52
N GLY A 12 10.70 -6.70 -11.45
CA GLY A 12 10.45 -6.35 -12.84
C GLY A 12 9.54 -7.38 -13.53
N PRO A 13 9.12 -7.12 -14.77
CA PRO A 13 8.19 -7.98 -15.46
C PRO A 13 8.88 -9.27 -15.93
N GLY A 14 8.68 -10.40 -15.22
CA GLY A 14 8.82 -11.72 -15.85
C GLY A 14 9.65 -12.80 -15.14
N GLU A 15 9.80 -12.80 -13.81
CA GLU A 15 10.45 -13.94 -13.14
C GLU A 15 9.44 -15.01 -12.71
N ASP A 16 9.75 -16.28 -12.97
CA ASP A 16 9.05 -17.45 -12.43
C ASP A 16 9.36 -17.53 -10.93
N VAL A 17 8.64 -16.73 -10.15
CA VAL A 17 8.85 -16.59 -8.71
C VAL A 17 8.44 -17.90 -8.02
N GLY A 18 9.42 -18.56 -7.41
CA GLY A 18 9.21 -19.81 -6.67
C GLY A 18 8.16 -19.65 -5.55
N PRO A 19 7.53 -20.75 -5.09
CA PRO A 19 6.44 -20.69 -4.11
C PRO A 19 6.81 -19.97 -2.81
N GLU A 20 8.06 -20.08 -2.34
CA GLU A 20 8.54 -19.40 -1.14
C GLU A 20 8.60 -17.88 -1.28
N GLU A 21 9.01 -17.40 -2.44
CA GLU A 21 9.15 -15.98 -2.74
C GLU A 21 7.78 -15.34 -2.98
N ARG A 22 6.79 -16.12 -3.46
CA ARG A 22 5.37 -15.72 -3.45
C ARG A 22 4.81 -15.56 -2.04
N VAL A 23 5.18 -16.44 -1.11
CA VAL A 23 4.78 -16.32 0.31
C VAL A 23 5.43 -15.10 0.94
N SER A 24 6.71 -14.86 0.69
CA SER A 24 7.41 -13.66 1.16
C SER A 24 6.73 -12.38 0.66
N MET A 25 6.44 -12.32 -0.64
CA MET A 25 5.71 -11.20 -1.26
C MET A 25 4.32 -11.00 -0.63
N TYR A 26 3.58 -12.09 -0.38
CA TYR A 26 2.30 -12.00 0.31
C TYR A 26 2.46 -11.38 1.72
N MET A 27 3.49 -11.80 2.47
CA MET A 27 3.75 -11.28 3.81
C MET A 27 4.09 -9.78 3.81
N GLU A 28 4.91 -9.32 2.86
CA GLU A 28 5.24 -7.89 2.73
C GLU A 28 4.00 -7.02 2.40
N LEU A 29 3.06 -7.56 1.63
CA LEU A 29 1.79 -6.89 1.33
C LEU A 29 0.87 -6.83 2.54
N VAL A 30 0.75 -7.93 3.28
CA VAL A 30 -0.14 -8.06 4.45
C VAL A 30 0.31 -7.17 5.62
N ASP A 31 1.61 -6.92 5.76
CA ASP A 31 2.13 -5.99 6.76
C ASP A 31 1.70 -4.53 6.51
N GLY A 32 1.27 -4.20 5.28
CA GLY A 32 0.72 -2.89 4.91
C GLY A 32 1.76 -1.76 4.81
N VAL A 33 3.00 -2.00 5.25
CA VAL A 33 4.11 -1.03 5.21
C VAL A 33 4.52 -0.74 3.77
N PHE A 34 4.69 -1.77 2.94
CA PHE A 34 5.07 -1.62 1.54
C PHE A 34 3.97 -0.89 0.75
N LEU A 35 2.72 -1.30 0.93
CA LEU A 35 1.57 -0.66 0.28
C LEU A 35 1.41 0.81 0.65
N HIS A 36 1.67 1.16 1.91
CA HIS A 36 1.63 2.56 2.32
C HIS A 36 2.73 3.39 1.66
N LYS A 37 3.95 2.85 1.49
CA LYS A 37 5.01 3.54 0.73
C LYS A 37 4.58 3.86 -0.70
N ILE A 38 3.89 2.92 -1.36
CA ILE A 38 3.30 3.16 -2.69
C ILE A 38 2.23 4.26 -2.60
N MET A 39 1.35 4.19 -1.61
CA MET A 39 0.28 5.19 -1.44
C MET A 39 0.84 6.60 -1.18
N THR A 40 1.88 6.74 -0.36
CA THR A 40 2.58 8.02 -0.13
C THR A 40 3.26 8.54 -1.38
N HIS A 41 3.77 7.66 -2.25
CA HIS A 41 4.33 8.06 -3.54
C HIS A 41 3.25 8.57 -4.51
N ILE A 42 2.04 8.03 -4.43
CA ILE A 42 0.87 8.47 -5.22
C ILE A 42 0.30 9.79 -4.68
N ASP A 43 0.25 9.93 -3.36
CA ASP A 43 -0.30 11.09 -2.67
C ASP A 43 0.58 11.46 -1.46
N PRO A 44 1.46 12.47 -1.62
CA PRO A 44 2.36 12.92 -0.56
C PRO A 44 1.66 13.79 0.49
N SER A 45 0.32 13.90 0.43
CA SER A 45 -0.52 14.47 1.50
C SER A 45 0.03 14.08 2.88
N PRO A 46 0.15 15.01 3.82
CA PRO A 46 0.68 14.74 5.15
C PRO A 46 -0.31 13.86 5.93
N THR A 47 -0.31 12.55 5.66
CA THR A 47 -0.90 11.58 6.58
C THR A 47 0.00 11.56 7.80
N ASN A 48 -0.39 12.32 8.84
CA ASN A 48 0.29 12.38 10.15
C ASN A 48 0.37 11.04 10.90
N GLN A 49 0.00 9.93 10.26
CA GLN A 49 -0.13 8.63 10.87
C GLN A 49 1.08 7.76 10.50
N ARG A 50 2.05 7.71 11.41
CA ARG A 50 3.24 6.85 11.27
C ARG A 50 2.81 5.38 11.38
N LEU A 51 3.25 4.56 10.44
CA LEU A 51 3.01 3.11 10.48
C LEU A 51 3.98 2.37 11.39
N ASN A 52 3.54 1.20 11.86
CA ASN A 52 4.39 0.25 12.58
C ASN A 52 5.22 -0.54 11.56
N LYS A 53 6.55 -0.32 11.57
CA LYS A 53 7.49 -1.00 10.66
C LYS A 53 7.88 -2.41 11.12
N ASN A 54 7.84 -2.64 12.44
CA ASN A 54 8.18 -3.93 13.05
C ASN A 54 6.90 -4.66 13.42
N VAL A 55 6.27 -5.25 12.40
CA VAL A 55 4.96 -5.90 12.58
C VAL A 55 5.09 -7.25 13.27
N ASN A 56 6.21 -7.97 13.11
CA ASN A 56 6.52 -9.24 13.82
C ASN A 56 5.38 -10.28 13.79
N ASN A 57 4.60 -10.33 12.70
CA ASN A 57 3.38 -11.13 12.58
C ASN A 57 2.25 -10.80 13.61
N ASP A 58 2.32 -9.65 14.30
CA ASP A 58 1.26 -9.17 15.18
C ASP A 58 0.04 -8.72 14.35
N VAL A 59 -1.07 -9.43 14.51
CA VAL A 59 -2.32 -9.20 13.79
C VAL A 59 -2.89 -7.80 14.07
N SER A 60 -2.74 -7.29 15.28
CA SER A 60 -3.25 -5.96 15.66
C SER A 60 -2.47 -4.86 14.95
N LEU A 61 -1.15 -5.01 14.82
CA LEU A 61 -0.29 -4.08 14.08
C LEU A 61 -0.60 -4.13 12.58
N ARG A 62 -0.81 -5.32 12.01
CA ARG A 62 -1.25 -5.49 10.61
C ARG A 62 -2.58 -4.79 10.35
N LEU A 63 -3.57 -5.06 11.20
CA LEU A 63 -4.89 -4.47 11.08
C LEU A 63 -4.84 -2.95 11.19
N TYR A 64 -4.06 -2.42 12.13
CA TYR A 64 -3.83 -0.99 12.25
C TYR A 64 -3.24 -0.41 10.95
N ASN A 65 -2.14 -0.98 10.46
CA ASN A 65 -1.48 -0.51 9.24
C ASN A 65 -2.42 -0.53 8.03
N LEU A 66 -3.21 -1.60 7.84
CA LEU A 66 -4.18 -1.73 6.76
C LEU A 66 -5.37 -0.76 6.90
N THR A 67 -5.76 -0.43 8.13
CA THR A 67 -6.82 0.56 8.40
C THR A 67 -6.37 1.96 7.99
N VAL A 68 -5.12 2.33 8.31
CA VAL A 68 -4.52 3.60 7.88
C VAL A 68 -4.45 3.67 6.36
N LEU A 69 -3.95 2.61 5.72
CA LEU A 69 -3.87 2.52 4.27
C LEU A 69 -5.25 2.71 3.61
N THR A 70 -6.26 1.99 4.10
CA THR A 70 -7.63 2.07 3.58
C THR A 70 -8.22 3.47 3.72
N ARG A 71 -7.97 4.15 4.84
CA ARG A 71 -8.40 5.54 5.06
C ARG A 71 -7.74 6.47 4.05
N HIS A 72 -6.43 6.36 3.85
CA HIS A 72 -5.70 7.20 2.90
C HIS A 72 -6.21 7.02 1.47
N ILE A 73 -6.40 5.78 1.02
CA ILE A 73 -6.96 5.47 -0.30
C ILE A 73 -8.37 6.08 -0.47
N LYS A 74 -9.24 5.93 0.54
CA LYS A 74 -10.59 6.51 0.51
C LYS A 74 -10.55 8.03 0.41
N THR A 75 -9.76 8.69 1.25
CA THR A 75 -9.60 10.15 1.24
C THR A 75 -9.08 10.64 -0.11
N TYR A 76 -8.05 9.98 -0.65
CA TYR A 76 -7.47 10.30 -1.96
C TYR A 76 -8.53 10.32 -3.07
N TYR A 77 -9.38 9.28 -3.13
CA TYR A 77 -10.45 9.22 -4.12
C TYR A 77 -11.60 10.19 -3.82
N GLN A 78 -11.95 10.43 -2.56
CA GLN A 78 -13.00 11.38 -2.19
C GLN A 78 -12.62 12.82 -2.54
N VAL A 79 -11.38 13.24 -2.25
CA VAL A 79 -10.87 14.57 -2.60
C VAL A 79 -10.79 14.74 -4.12
N ARG A 80 -10.31 13.73 -4.85
CA ARG A 80 -10.21 13.79 -6.32
C ARG A 80 -11.56 13.74 -7.04
N LYS A 81 -12.56 13.05 -6.49
CA LYS A 81 -13.94 13.08 -7.03
C LYS A 81 -14.56 14.49 -7.00
N GLN A 82 -14.14 15.37 -6.09
CA GLN A 82 -14.65 16.74 -6.04
C GLN A 82 -14.07 17.66 -7.14
N VAL A 83 -12.91 17.31 -7.70
CA VAL A 83 -12.24 18.13 -8.74
C VAL A 83 -12.88 17.96 -10.13
N THR A 84 -13.62 16.87 -10.37
CA THR A 84 -14.20 16.59 -11.70
C THR A 84 -15.59 17.21 -11.93
N VAL A 85 -16.25 17.76 -10.90
CA VAL A 85 -17.62 18.34 -11.05
C VAL A 85 -17.59 19.84 -11.38
N VAL A 86 -16.41 20.46 -11.51
CA VAL A 86 -16.28 21.87 -11.90
C VAL A 86 -15.27 21.99 -13.04
N THR A 87 -15.70 21.67 -14.26
CA THR A 87 -15.17 22.27 -15.51
C THR A 87 -16.23 22.17 -16.59
#